data_AF-A0A7S2TRF0-F1
#
_entry.id   AF-A0A7S2TRF0-F1
#
_cell.length_a   1.000
_cell.length_b   1.000
_cell.length_c   1.000
_cell.angle_alpha   90.00
_cell.angle_beta   90.00
_cell.angle_gamma   90.00
#
_symmetry.space_group_name_H-M   'P 1'
#
loop_
_entity.id
_entity.type
_entity.pdbx_description
1 polymer ?
#
loop_
_entity_poly.entity_id
_entity_poly.type
_entity_poly.pdbx_seq_one_letter_code
_entity_poly.pdbx_strand_id
1 'polypeptide(L)'
;ENHGWGYIMSNFNRERWALCAEAVEMARICYQHSFLHATRRVTFGKPLIKHQAVRVKFAEMARRLMSAENWLENVTHKINIINNSSSATIQQEEGGSKTKNLSSKGSNLG
;
A
#
# COMPACT_ATOMS: atom_id res chain seq x y z
N GLU A 1 13.11 -28.01 -17.06
CA GLU A 1 14.08 -27.54 -16.06
C GLU A 1 14.61 -26.17 -16.50
N ASN A 2 15.00 -25.27 -15.57
CA ASN A 2 15.35 -23.83 -15.77
C ASN A 2 14.25 -22.77 -15.54
N HIS A 3 13.10 -23.09 -14.93
CA HIS A 3 12.07 -22.08 -14.59
C HIS A 3 12.03 -21.71 -13.10
N GLY A 4 12.88 -22.31 -12.27
CA GLY A 4 12.90 -22.07 -10.81
C GLY A 4 13.15 -20.61 -10.44
N TRP A 5 14.00 -19.89 -11.20
CA TRP A 5 14.26 -18.47 -10.97
C TRP A 5 13.01 -17.60 -11.12
N GLY A 6 12.17 -17.86 -12.13
CA GLY A 6 10.93 -17.12 -12.36
C GLY A 6 9.91 -17.31 -11.24
N TYR A 7 9.79 -18.54 -10.73
CA TYR A 7 8.89 -18.86 -9.60
C TYR A 7 9.37 -18.26 -8.27
N ILE A 8 10.67 -18.23 -8.01
CA ILE A 8 11.21 -17.61 -6.78
C ILE A 8 10.97 -16.09 -6.83
N MET A 9 11.22 -15.46 -7.97
CA MET A 9 11.03 -14.01 -8.14
C MET A 9 9.56 -13.58 -8.03
N SER A 10 8.60 -14.41 -8.49
CA SER A 10 7.18 -14.09 -8.35
C SER A 10 6.69 -14.13 -6.90
N ASN A 11 7.20 -15.04 -6.08
CA ASN A 11 6.91 -15.10 -4.64
C ASN A 11 7.51 -13.91 -3.88
N PHE A 12 8.75 -13.52 -4.22
CA PHE A 12 9.44 -12.41 -3.56
C PHE A 12 8.66 -11.08 -3.66
N ASN A 13 7.99 -10.83 -4.78
CA ASN A 13 7.18 -9.61 -4.95
C ASN A 13 6.03 -9.52 -3.92
N ARG A 14 5.43 -10.65 -3.54
CA ARG A 14 4.39 -10.70 -2.51
C ARG A 14 4.98 -10.47 -1.12
N GLU A 15 6.12 -11.10 -0.83
CA GLU A 15 6.82 -10.92 0.44
C GLU A 15 7.26 -9.46 0.64
N ARG A 16 7.74 -8.78 -0.41
CA ARG A 16 8.06 -7.35 -0.36
C ARG A 16 6.86 -6.48 0.01
N TRP A 17 5.70 -6.79 -0.57
CA TRP A 17 4.47 -6.08 -0.23
C TRP A 17 4.08 -6.31 1.24
N ALA A 18 4.19 -7.54 1.73
CA ALA A 18 3.92 -7.87 3.13
C ALA A 18 4.85 -7.10 4.10
N LEU A 19 6.16 -7.06 3.81
CA LEU A 19 7.13 -6.30 4.61
C LEU A 19 6.82 -4.80 4.64
N CYS A 20 6.40 -4.22 3.50
CA CYS A 20 5.97 -2.83 3.45
C CYS A 20 4.73 -2.58 4.32
N ALA A 21 3.75 -3.49 4.29
CA ALA A 21 2.54 -3.38 5.10
C ALA A 21 2.86 -3.39 6.60
N GLU A 22 3.66 -4.36 7.04
CA GLU A 22 4.10 -4.48 8.44
C GLU A 22 4.86 -3.23 8.91
N ALA A 23 5.73 -2.68 8.06
CA ALA A 23 6.49 -1.47 8.40
C ALA A 23 5.58 -0.24 8.60
N VAL A 24 4.52 -0.10 7.78
CA VAL A 24 3.55 1.01 7.89
C VAL A 24 2.71 0.87 9.16
N GLU A 25 2.25 -0.34 9.47
CA GLU A 25 1.50 -0.62 10.71
C GLU A 25 2.35 -0.34 11.96
N MET A 26 3.60 -0.80 11.96
CA MET A 26 4.54 -0.52 13.05
C MET A 26 4.76 0.98 13.25
N ALA A 27 4.89 1.74 12.15
CA ALA A 27 5.03 3.19 12.22
C ALA A 27 3.78 3.87 12.84
N ARG A 28 2.57 3.38 12.52
CA ARG A 28 1.32 3.86 13.12
C ARG A 28 1.28 3.60 14.63
N ILE A 29 1.63 2.39 15.06
CA ILE A 29 1.66 2.03 16.48
C ILE A 29 2.68 2.91 17.23
N CYS A 30 3.89 3.05 16.70
CA CYS A 30 4.94 3.89 17.28
C CYS A 30 4.49 5.37 17.40
N TYR A 31 3.80 5.89 16.37
CA TYR A 31 3.23 7.23 16.39
C TYR A 31 2.20 7.41 17.52
N GLN A 32 1.27 6.46 17.66
CA GLN A 32 0.23 6.50 18.70
C GLN A 32 0.84 6.47 20.12
N HIS A 33 1.79 5.56 20.36
CA HIS A 33 2.50 5.49 21.65
C HIS A 33 3.27 6.78 21.96
N SER A 34 3.99 7.31 20.96
CA SER A 34 4.73 8.57 21.10
C SER A 34 3.81 9.75 21.37
N PHE A 35 2.66 9.81 20.70
CA PHE A 35 1.66 10.88 20.88
C PHE A 35 1.00 10.83 22.27
N LEU A 36 0.67 9.62 22.74
CA LEU A 36 0.14 9.42 24.07
C LEU A 36 1.14 9.87 25.15
N HIS A 37 2.42 9.51 24.98
CA HIS A 37 3.49 9.96 25.87
C HIS A 37 3.64 11.48 25.85
N ALA A 38 3.64 12.10 24.68
CA ALA A 38 3.79 13.54 24.53
C ALA A 38 2.61 14.35 25.12
N THR A 39 1.43 13.75 25.21
CA THR A 39 0.25 14.38 25.82
C THR A 39 0.31 14.33 27.35
N ARG A 40 0.82 13.24 27.92
CA ARG A 40 0.88 13.04 29.39
C ARG A 40 2.08 13.72 30.04
N ARG A 41 3.20 13.85 29.31
CA ARG A 41 4.46 14.34 29.88
C ARG A 41 4.50 15.87 29.90
N VAL A 42 4.87 16.45 31.04
CA VAL A 42 5.04 17.91 31.23
C VAL A 42 6.53 18.25 31.30
N THR A 43 6.95 19.28 30.58
CA THR A 43 8.31 19.84 30.63
C THR A 43 8.28 21.35 30.55
N PHE A 44 9.20 22.02 31.25
CA PHE A 44 9.32 23.47 31.20
C PHE A 44 7.97 24.19 31.47
N GLY A 45 7.21 23.66 32.45
CA GLY A 45 5.92 24.21 32.87
C GLY A 45 4.73 23.96 31.94
N LYS A 46 4.88 23.20 30.85
CA LYS A 46 3.79 22.89 29.91
C LYS A 46 3.84 21.47 29.35
N PRO A 47 2.71 20.88 28.92
CA PRO A 47 2.70 19.57 28.27
C PRO A 47 3.62 19.54 27.04
N LEU A 48 4.28 18.41 26.80
CA LEU A 48 5.31 18.28 25.76
C LEU A 48 4.74 18.59 24.36
N ILE A 49 3.48 18.18 24.11
CA ILE A 49 2.76 18.45 22.87
C ILE A 49 2.47 19.95 22.62
N LYS A 50 2.53 20.81 23.65
CA LYS A 50 2.31 22.26 23.52
C LYS A 50 3.55 23.02 23.02
N HIS A 51 4.70 22.37 22.89
CA HIS A 51 5.89 22.99 22.29
C HIS A 51 5.84 22.92 20.76
N GLN A 52 6.06 24.06 20.08
CA GLN A 52 5.97 24.16 18.62
C GLN A 52 6.89 23.16 17.90
N ALA A 53 8.15 23.05 18.33
CA ALA A 53 9.11 22.12 17.73
C ALA A 53 8.66 20.65 17.79
N VAL A 54 7.90 20.28 18.82
CA VAL A 54 7.35 18.93 18.98
C VAL A 54 6.14 18.74 18.07
N ARG A 55 5.24 19.73 17.99
CA ARG A 55 4.07 19.67 17.09
C ARG A 55 4.45 19.51 15.63
N VAL A 56 5.45 20.25 15.15
CA VAL A 56 5.92 20.15 13.77
C VAL A 56 6.42 18.74 13.47
N LYS A 57 7.14 18.12 14.40
CA LYS A 57 7.59 16.72 14.25
C LYS A 57 6.41 15.75 14.16
N PHE A 58 5.40 15.88 15.02
CA PHE A 58 4.21 15.04 14.95
C PHE A 58 3.41 15.25 13.65
N ALA A 59 3.24 16.49 13.21
CA ALA A 59 2.59 16.80 11.94
C ALA A 59 3.32 16.16 10.76
N GLU A 60 4.66 16.23 10.74
CA GLU A 60 5.48 15.63 9.69
C GLU A 60 5.43 14.08 9.72
N MET A 61 5.48 13.48 10.91
CA MET A 61 5.30 12.03 11.05
C MET A 61 3.94 11.57 10.54
N ALA A 62 2.86 12.28 10.91
CA ALA A 62 1.51 11.98 10.45
C ALA A 62 1.39 12.12 8.92
N ARG A 63 1.97 13.18 8.34
CA ARG A 63 2.00 13.40 6.88
C ARG A 63 2.67 12.24 6.15
N ARG A 64 3.83 11.78 6.64
CA ARG A 64 4.57 10.66 6.03
C ARG A 64 3.82 9.33 6.18
N LEU A 65 3.21 9.10 7.34
CA LEU A 65 2.40 7.90 7.59
C LEU A 65 1.20 7.81 6.63
N MET A 66 0.40 8.88 6.54
CA MET A 66 -0.76 8.91 5.64
C MET A 66 -0.34 8.73 4.17
N SER A 67 0.77 9.34 3.76
CA SER A 67 1.31 9.15 2.42
C SER A 67 1.69 7.68 2.15
N ALA A 68 2.27 7.00 3.14
CA ALA A 68 2.67 5.59 3.02
C ALA A 68 1.45 4.66 2.99
N GLU A 69 0.46 4.90 3.87
CA GLU A 69 -0.81 4.16 3.90
C GLU A 69 -1.53 4.25 2.53
N ASN A 70 -1.65 5.46 1.97
CA ASN A 70 -2.26 5.66 0.65
C ASN A 70 -1.50 4.92 -0.47
N TRP A 71 -0.16 4.93 -0.43
CA TRP A 71 0.63 4.21 -1.44
C TRP A 71 0.46 2.70 -1.32
N LEU A 72 0.42 2.18 -0.10
CA LEU A 72 0.19 0.77 0.17
C LEU A 72 -1.18 0.32 -0.33
N GLU A 73 -2.24 1.09 -0.06
CA GLU A 73 -3.59 0.82 -0.54
C GLU A 73 -3.65 0.79 -2.08
N ASN A 74 -3.05 1.79 -2.73
CA ASN A 74 -2.98 1.85 -4.20
C ASN A 74 -2.28 0.63 -4.81
N VAL A 75 -1.16 0.19 -4.23
CA VAL A 75 -0.45 -1.01 -4.69
C VAL A 75 -1.29 -2.26 -4.45
N THR A 76 -1.92 -2.37 -3.29
CA THR A 76 -2.79 -3.49 -2.92
C THR A 76 -3.97 -3.62 -3.89
N HIS A 77 -4.59 -2.50 -4.24
CA HIS A 77 -5.67 -2.45 -5.22
C HIS A 77 -5.22 -2.95 -6.60
N LYS A 78 -4.03 -2.51 -7.06
CA LYS A 78 -3.45 -3.00 -8.33
C LYS A 78 -3.15 -4.49 -8.31
N ILE A 79 -2.60 -5.01 -7.21
CA ILE A 79 -2.36 -6.45 -7.03
C ILE A 79 -3.68 -7.22 -7.12
N ASN A 80 -4.74 -6.72 -6.47
CA ASN A 80 -6.06 -7.35 -6.51
C ASN A 80 -6.64 -7.39 -7.93
N ILE A 81 -6.56 -6.29 -8.68
CA ILE A 81 -7.00 -6.23 -10.08
C ILE A 81 -6.26 -7.26 -10.94
N ILE A 82 -4.94 -7.35 -10.82
CA ILE A 82 -4.11 -8.30 -11.58
C ILE A 82 -4.53 -9.74 -11.27
N ASN A 83 -4.68 -10.07 -9.98
CA ASN A 83 -5.10 -11.42 -9.57
C ASN A 83 -6.49 -11.78 -10.10
N ASN A 84 -7.44 -10.84 -10.06
CA ASN A 84 -8.80 -11.07 -10.56
C ASN A 84 -8.85 -11.20 -12.09
N SER A 85 -7.97 -10.47 -12.80
CA SER A 85 -7.85 -10.55 -14.27
C SER A 85 -7.27 -11.90 -14.73
N SER A 86 -6.31 -12.46 -14.00
CA SER A 86 -5.74 -13.79 -14.28
C SER A 86 -6.75 -14.92 -14.08
N SER A 87 -7.62 -14.82 -13.07
CA SER A 87 -8.72 -15.78 -12.83
C SER A 87 -9.78 -15.77 -13.94
N ALA A 88 -10.02 -14.60 -14.56
CA ALA A 88 -10.94 -14.46 -15.68
C ALA A 88 -10.41 -15.09 -16.98
N THR A 89 -9.08 -15.10 -17.18
CA THR A 89 -8.46 -15.76 -18.34
C THR A 89 -8.50 -17.29 -18.25
N ILE A 90 -8.35 -17.86 -17.05
CA ILE A 90 -8.43 -19.33 -16.85
C ILE A 90 -9.84 -19.86 -17.16
N GLN A 91 -10.90 -19.07 -16.97
CA GLN A 91 -12.26 -19.44 -17.34
C GLN A 91 -12.54 -19.37 -18.86
N GLN A 92 -11.69 -18.69 -19.64
CA GLN A 92 -11.87 -18.59 -21.10
C GLN A 92 -11.18 -19.71 -21.88
N GLU A 93 -10.22 -20.43 -21.28
CA GLU A 93 -9.51 -21.52 -21.96
C GLU A 93 -10.21 -22.90 -21.82
N GLU A 94 -11.04 -23.12 -20.80
CA GLU A 94 -11.83 -24.37 -20.67
C GLU A 94 -13.13 -24.38 -21.51
N GLY A 95 -13.50 -23.26 -22.14
CA GLY A 95 -14.71 -23.14 -22.96
C GLY A 95 -14.38 -22.83 -24.43
N GLY A 96 -14.05 -23.86 -25.21
CA GLY A 96 -13.70 -23.70 -26.62
C GLY A 96 -14.78 -23.02 -27.50
N SER A 97 -14.31 -22.10 -28.35
CA SER A 97 -14.88 -21.64 -29.64
C SER A 97 -16.15 -20.76 -29.65
N LYS A 98 -16.00 -19.45 -29.96
CA LYS A 98 -16.41 -18.83 -31.24
C LYS A 98 -16.26 -17.29 -31.28
N THR A 99 -15.61 -16.84 -32.36
CA THR A 99 -15.84 -15.64 -33.18
C THR A 99 -15.59 -14.20 -32.67
N LYS A 100 -14.52 -13.63 -33.26
CA LYS A 100 -14.46 -12.42 -34.14
C LYS A 100 -14.72 -11.01 -33.58
N ASN A 101 -13.70 -10.19 -33.83
CA ASN A 101 -13.69 -8.76 -34.22
C ASN A 101 -14.16 -7.76 -33.13
N LEU A 102 -13.58 -6.58 -32.95
CA LEU A 102 -12.86 -5.70 -33.86
C LEU A 102 -12.00 -4.73 -33.03
N SER A 103 -10.78 -4.48 -33.49
CA SER A 103 -9.94 -3.36 -33.06
C SER A 103 -10.60 -2.02 -33.41
N SER A 104 -10.49 -1.02 -32.53
CA SER A 104 -10.05 0.36 -32.85
C SER A 104 -10.85 1.47 -32.15
N LYS A 105 -10.21 2.02 -31.11
CA LYS A 105 -9.95 3.45 -30.82
C LYS A 105 -11.10 4.45 -30.60
N GLY A 106 -10.95 5.15 -29.47
CA GLY A 106 -11.26 6.58 -29.27
C GLY A 106 -12.73 6.85 -28.98
N SER A 107 -13.12 7.73 -28.06
CA SER A 107 -12.43 8.74 -27.28
C SER A 107 -13.41 9.21 -26.21
N ASN A 108 -12.92 9.39 -24.99
CA ASN A 108 -13.51 10.28 -24.00
C ASN A 108 -13.40 11.72 -24.52
N LEU A 109 -14.44 12.56 -24.35
CA LEU A 109 -14.38 13.96 -23.87
C LEU A 109 -15.67 14.72 -24.25
N GLY A 110 -16.40 15.15 -23.21
CA GLY A 110 -17.60 15.98 -23.25
C GLY A 110 -18.31 15.93 -21.91
#